data_AF-A0A455ZG35-F1
#
_entry.id   AF-A0A455ZG35-F1
#
_cell.length_a   1.000
_cell.length_b   1.000
_cell.length_c   1.000
_cell.angle_alpha   90.00
_cell.angle_beta   90.00
_cell.angle_gamma   90.00
#
_symmetry.space_group_name_H-M   'P 1'
#
loop_
_entity.id
_entity.type
_entity.pdbx_description
1 polymer ?
#
loop_
_entity_poly.entity_id
_entity_poly.type
_entity_poly.pdbx_seq_one_letter_code
_entity_poly.pdbx_strand_id
1 'polypeptide(L)' 'MEKIVKELELFKVKRDKGSLTKADSLRIDYLFNQYQKLK' A
#
# COMPACT_ATOMS: atom_id res chain seq x y z
N MET A 1 8.75 -5.46 8.90
CA MET A 1 7.65 -5.98 8.05
C MET A 1 6.27 -5.50 8.49
N GLU A 2 5.89 -5.62 9.77
CA GLU A 2 4.51 -5.32 10.24
C GLU A 2 3.97 -3.93 9.88
N LYS A 3 4.79 -2.87 9.95
CA LYS A 3 4.34 -1.51 9.60
C LYS A 3 3.95 -1.37 8.13
N ILE A 4 4.76 -1.94 7.23
CA ILE A 4 4.53 -1.85 5.78
C ILE A 4 3.29 -2.66 5.37
N VAL A 5 3.10 -3.83 5.99
CA VAL A 5 1.91 -4.67 5.76
C VAL A 5 0.65 -3.98 6.26
N LYS A 6 0.67 -3.37 7.45
CA LYS A 6 -0.46 -2.57 7.98
C LYS A 6 -0.80 -1.38 7.09
N GLU A 7 0.20 -0.67 6.56
CA GLU A 7 -0.04 0.43 5.63
C GLU A 7 -0.66 -0.06 4.31
N LEU A 8 -0.14 -1.15 3.73
CA LEU A 8 -0.72 -1.77 2.53
C LEU A 8 -2.17 -2.24 2.75
N GLU A 9 -2.51 -2.78 3.92
CA GLU A 9 -3.89 -3.13 4.27
C GLU A 9 -4.83 -1.91 4.32
N LEU A 10 -4.39 -0.78 4.88
CA LEU A 10 -5.18 0.46 4.90
C LEU A 10 -5.47 0.97 3.49
N PHE A 11 -4.49 0.88 2.59
CA PHE A 11 -4.71 1.21 1.18
C PHE A 11 -5.63 0.21 0.47
N LYS A 12 -5.59 -1.07 0.84
CA LYS A 12 -6.51 -2.09 0.33
C LYS A 12 -7.96 -1.78 0.73
N VAL A 13 -8.21 -1.31 1.95
CA VAL A 13 -9.53 -0.86 2.41
C VAL A 13 -9.99 0.41 1.66
N LYS A 14 -9.09 1.36 1.40
CA LYS A 14 -9.40 2.53 0.57
C LYS A 14 -9.75 2.17 -0.88
N ARG A 15 -9.11 1.14 -1.42
CA ARG A 15 -9.42 0.58 -2.75
C ARG A 15 -10.83 0.03 -2.80
N ASP A 16 -11.17 -0.73 -1.78
CA ASP A 16 -12.48 -1.36 -1.64
C ASP A 16 -13.60 -0.30 -1.57
N LYS A 17 -13.32 0.83 -0.91
CA LYS A 17 -14.20 2.00 -0.86
C LYS A 17 -14.20 2.84 -2.14
N GLY A 18 -13.51 2.43 -3.21
CA GLY A 18 -13.46 3.14 -4.50
C GLY A 18 -12.84 4.54 -4.45
N SER A 19 -12.15 4.90 -3.36
CA SER A 19 -11.60 6.24 -3.12
C SER A 19 -10.09 6.30 -3.41
N LEU A 20 -9.59 5.37 -4.22
CA LEU A 20 -8.16 5.23 -4.47
C LEU A 20 -7.73 6.18 -5.58
N THR A 21 -6.90 7.16 -5.24
CA THR A 21 -6.38 8.10 -6.22
C THR A 21 -5.08 7.58 -6.85
N LYS A 22 -4.67 8.12 -8.00
CA LYS A 22 -3.39 7.79 -8.63
C LYS A 22 -2.19 8.01 -7.70
N ALA A 23 -2.28 8.98 -6.79
CA ALA A 23 -1.27 9.22 -5.76
C ALA A 23 -1.22 8.10 -4.72
N ASP A 24 -2.37 7.56 -4.32
CA ASP A 24 -2.44 6.36 -3.46
C ASP A 24 -1.85 5.13 -4.19
N SER A 25 -2.13 4.95 -5.49
CA SER A 25 -1.53 3.86 -6.29
C SER A 25 -0.01 3.89 -6.26
N LEU A 26 0.60 5.05 -6.51
CA LEU A 26 2.07 5.23 -6.42
C LEU A 26 2.62 4.91 -5.03
N ARG A 27 1.89 5.27 -3.98
CA ARG A 27 2.28 5.02 -2.59
C ARG A 27 2.26 3.52 -2.27
N ILE A 28 1.24 2.81 -2.74
CA ILE A 28 1.11 1.35 -2.61
C ILE A 28 2.27 0.65 -3.30
N ASP A 29 2.58 1.04 -4.54
CA ASP A 29 3.71 0.49 -5.29
C ASP A 29 5.04 0.70 -4.57
N TYR A 30 5.26 1.90 -4.04
CA TYR A 30 6.47 2.22 -3.27
C TYR A 30 6.58 1.36 -2.00
N LEU A 31 5.51 1.26 -1.22
CA LEU A 31 5.45 0.45 0.00
C LEU A 31 5.64 -1.04 -0.32
N PHE A 32 5.03 -1.54 -1.40
CA PHE A 32 5.15 -2.92 -1.83
C PHE A 32 6.57 -3.25 -2.30
N ASN A 33 7.21 -2.34 -3.02
CA ASN A 33 8.58 -2.49 -3.49
C ASN A 33 9.58 -2.45 -2.32
N GLN A 34 9.34 -1.61 -1.31
CA GLN A 34 10.11 -1.65 -0.05
C GLN A 34 9.90 -2.98 0.69
N TYR A 35 8.67 -3.47 0.77
CA TYR A 35 8.37 -4.76 1.41
C TYR A 35 9.09 -5.92 0.70
N GLN A 36 9.07 -5.92 -0.64
CA GLN A 36 9.78 -6.91 -1.46
C GLN A 36 11.29 -6.89 -1.24
N LYS A 37 11.91 -5.71 -1.13
CA LYS A 37 13.36 -5.59 -0.88
C LYS A 37 13.80 -5.98 0.53
N LEU A 38 12.87 -6.00 1.48
CA LEU A 38 13.10 -6.39 2.87
C LEU A 38 12.90 -7.91 3.10
N LYS A 39 12.48 -8.65 2.08
CA LYS A 39 12.31 -10.10 2.08
C LYS A 39 13.52 -10.78 1.45
#